data_AF-A0A3D4IMF0-F1
#
_entry.id   AF-A0A3D4IMF0-F1
#
_cell.length_a   1.000
_cell.length_b   1.000
_cell.length_c   1.000
_cell.angle_alpha   90.00
_cell.angle_beta   90.00
_cell.angle_gamma   90.00
#
_symmetry.space_group_name_H-M   'P 1'
#
loop_
_entity.id
_entity.type
_entity.pdbx_description
1 polymer ?
#
loop_
_entity_poly.entity_id
_entity_poly.type
_entity_poly.pdbx_seq_one_letter_code
_entity_poly.pdbx_strand_id
1 'polypeptide(L)'
;MTEAEQVKLINKLLLEAAKEYWQWYNAYYNYRLLNRSVVIAEEIFRRVKVNYEFGEAAQIDTVQAKITWQQRIIEQQEAFLDYQNTGIRVSTFLWDSLSNPLSLDLQWAPVRQPEPWMMTVGGLQELANKAKINHPDLQKLDVKLRQLEVDRRLAAEYLKPKLNLNYYLLNQPLNPEWNSSLQLNEDYKLGVDFSIPIFLRKERSKLAQTKLKITDTQYELSLTEREIINDLNSTYNQLVNIQSIVNQQRDMIANYEQLLNAELLNLQQGESDLFKR
;
A
#
# COMPACT_ATOMS: atom_id res chain seq x y z
N MET A 1 6.97 -12.53 15.76
CA MET A 1 6.77 -12.66 14.31
C MET A 1 5.36 -12.24 13.89
N THR A 2 4.33 -12.74 14.57
CA THR A 2 2.92 -12.48 14.24
C THR A 2 2.52 -10.99 14.31
N GLU A 3 3.00 -10.24 15.31
CA GLU A 3 2.61 -8.83 15.49
C GLU A 3 3.13 -7.92 14.36
N ALA A 4 4.43 -7.98 14.03
CA ALA A 4 4.99 -7.19 12.92
C ALA A 4 4.34 -7.55 11.57
N GLU A 5 4.06 -8.84 11.34
CA GLU A 5 3.34 -9.27 10.13
C GLU A 5 1.91 -8.72 10.08
N GLN A 6 1.21 -8.72 11.22
CA GLN A 6 -0.12 -8.14 11.34
C GLN A 6 -0.10 -6.63 11.06
N VAL A 7 0.84 -5.88 11.65
CA VAL A 7 0.98 -4.43 11.40
C VAL A 7 1.29 -4.16 9.93
N LYS A 8 2.16 -4.96 9.30
CA LYS A 8 2.45 -4.84 7.87
C LYS A 8 1.19 -5.02 7.02
N LEU A 9 0.38 -6.04 7.32
CA LEU A 9 -0.85 -6.32 6.59
C LEU A 9 -1.87 -5.19 6.76
N ILE A 10 -2.05 -4.68 7.97
CA ILE A 10 -2.95 -3.54 8.25
C ILE A 10 -2.48 -2.30 7.48
N ASN A 11 -1.19 -1.96 7.55
CA ASN A 11 -0.66 -0.79 6.84
C ASN A 11 -0.83 -0.92 5.33
N LYS A 12 -0.60 -2.11 4.77
CA LYS A 12 -0.81 -2.39 3.34
C LYS A 12 -2.28 -2.23 2.96
N LEU A 13 -3.19 -2.79 3.75
CA LEU A 13 -4.63 -2.70 3.54
C LEU A 13 -5.11 -1.24 3.55
N LEU A 14 -4.70 -0.47 4.56
CA LEU A 14 -5.06 0.95 4.66
C LEU A 14 -4.49 1.78 3.51
N LEU A 15 -3.25 1.51 3.09
CA LEU A 15 -2.63 2.19 1.95
C LEU A 15 -3.36 1.86 0.64
N GLU A 16 -3.76 0.61 0.44
CA GLU A 16 -4.51 0.17 -0.74
C GLU A 16 -5.90 0.80 -0.78
N ALA A 17 -6.63 0.78 0.33
CA ALA A 17 -7.92 1.46 0.48
C ALA A 17 -7.83 2.97 0.18
N ALA A 18 -6.80 3.63 0.72
CA ALA A 18 -6.57 5.05 0.46
C ALA A 18 -6.28 5.33 -1.02
N LYS A 19 -5.48 4.48 -1.69
CA LYS A 19 -5.20 4.61 -3.12
C LYS A 19 -6.46 4.46 -3.97
N GLU A 20 -7.27 3.44 -3.71
CA GLU A 20 -8.52 3.23 -4.45
C GLU A 20 -9.51 4.37 -4.22
N TYR A 21 -9.59 4.92 -3.00
CA TYR A 21 -10.38 6.12 -2.73
C TYR A 21 -9.92 7.32 -3.58
N TRP A 22 -8.61 7.58 -3.66
CA TRP A 22 -8.09 8.71 -4.44
C TRP A 22 -8.22 8.50 -5.96
N GLN A 23 -8.19 7.26 -6.44
CA GLN A 23 -8.52 6.94 -7.83
C GLN A 23 -10.00 7.24 -8.13
N TRP A 24 -10.91 6.78 -7.27
CA TRP A 24 -12.33 7.08 -7.38
C TRP A 24 -12.61 8.60 -7.31
N TYR A 25 -11.92 9.31 -6.41
CA TYR A 25 -11.95 10.76 -6.33
C TYR A 25 -11.60 11.40 -7.69
N ASN A 26 -10.48 10.99 -8.29
CA ASN A 26 -10.04 11.52 -9.57
C ASN A 26 -11.04 11.24 -10.69
N ALA A 27 -11.51 9.99 -10.81
CA ALA A 27 -12.46 9.57 -11.83
C ALA A 27 -13.79 10.33 -11.73
N TYR A 28 -14.31 10.56 -10.52
CA TYR A 28 -15.52 11.36 -10.29
C TYR A 28 -15.36 12.80 -10.81
N TYR A 29 -14.26 13.48 -10.46
CA TYR A 29 -14.04 14.86 -10.89
C TYR A 29 -13.71 14.96 -12.38
N ASN A 30 -13.03 13.98 -12.96
CA ASN A 30 -12.77 13.89 -14.40
C ASN A 30 -14.09 13.72 -15.18
N TYR A 31 -14.95 12.79 -14.76
CA TYR A 31 -16.28 12.61 -15.34
C TYR A 31 -17.10 13.90 -15.27
N ARG A 32 -17.10 14.61 -14.12
CA ARG A 32 -17.78 15.90 -13.98
C ARG A 32 -17.24 16.97 -14.93
N LEU A 33 -15.92 17.05 -15.10
CA LEU A 33 -15.28 17.99 -16.01
C LEU A 33 -15.69 17.71 -17.46
N LEU A 34 -15.65 16.44 -17.88
CA LEU A 34 -16.02 16.03 -19.23
C LEU A 34 -17.51 16.20 -19.51
N ASN A 35 -18.38 15.98 -18.50
CA ASN A 35 -19.79 16.29 -18.63
C ASN A 35 -20.02 17.78 -18.94
N ARG A 36 -19.32 18.69 -18.23
CA ARG A 36 -19.35 20.12 -18.55
C ARG A 36 -18.77 20.41 -19.95
N SER A 37 -17.72 19.71 -20.35
CA SER A 37 -17.10 19.86 -21.67
C SER A 37 -18.04 19.46 -22.81
N VAL A 38 -18.87 18.42 -22.65
CA VAL A 38 -19.88 18.01 -23.64
C VAL A 38 -20.92 19.11 -23.82
N VAL A 39 -21.44 19.67 -22.72
CA VAL A 39 -22.44 20.77 -22.77
C VAL A 39 -21.88 21.99 -23.50
N ILE A 40 -20.62 22.35 -23.24
CA ILE A 40 -19.95 23.47 -23.92
C ILE A 40 -19.78 23.17 -25.42
N ALA A 41 -19.31 21.97 -25.78
CA ALA A 41 -19.10 21.60 -27.19
C ALA A 41 -20.42 21.51 -27.97
N GLU A 42 -21.50 21.05 -27.33
CA GLU A 42 -22.84 21.04 -27.91
C GLU A 42 -23.34 22.45 -28.23
N GLU A 43 -23.15 23.39 -27.30
CA GLU A 43 -23.52 24.80 -27.49
C GLU A 43 -22.71 25.43 -28.63
N ILE A 44 -21.40 25.16 -28.71
CA ILE A 44 -20.55 25.63 -29.81
C ILE A 44 -21.04 25.07 -31.15
N PHE A 45 -21.28 23.76 -31.24
CA PHE A 45 -21.80 23.14 -32.45
C PHE A 45 -23.13 23.76 -32.88
N ARG A 46 -24.05 24.01 -31.93
CA ARG A 46 -25.33 24.67 -32.21
C ARG A 46 -25.15 26.07 -32.79
N ARG A 47 -24.22 26.86 -32.24
CA ARG A 47 -23.92 28.23 -32.72
C ARG A 47 -23.32 28.22 -34.12
N VAL A 48 -22.32 27.38 -34.36
CA VAL A 48 -21.68 27.28 -35.69
C VAL A 48 -22.69 26.84 -36.74
N LYS A 49 -23.61 25.93 -36.40
CA LYS A 49 -24.70 25.52 -37.28
C LYS A 49 -25.63 26.70 -37.63
N VAL A 50 -26.02 27.49 -36.65
CA VAL A 50 -26.85 28.70 -36.87
C VAL A 50 -26.12 29.70 -37.76
N ASN A 51 -24.85 29.99 -37.50
CA ASN A 51 -24.05 30.91 -38.32
C ASN A 51 -23.94 30.43 -39.78
N TYR A 52 -23.79 29.13 -40.01
CA TYR A 52 -23.83 28.56 -41.36
C TYR A 52 -25.19 28.75 -42.06
N GLU A 53 -26.30 28.56 -41.34
CA GLU A 53 -27.66 28.78 -41.87
C GLU A 53 -27.89 30.25 -42.29
N PHE A 54 -27.23 31.20 -41.61
CA PHE A 54 -27.23 32.63 -41.96
C PHE A 54 -26.12 33.04 -42.95
N GLY A 55 -25.27 32.10 -43.40
CA GLY A 55 -24.20 32.34 -44.37
C GLY A 55 -22.94 33.00 -43.80
N GLU A 56 -22.79 33.06 -42.47
CA GLU A 56 -21.66 33.66 -41.77
C GLU A 56 -20.51 32.67 -41.51
N ALA A 57 -20.74 31.36 -41.67
CA ALA A 57 -19.75 30.30 -41.49
C ALA A 57 -19.72 29.33 -42.68
N ALA A 58 -18.62 28.60 -42.88
CA ALA A 58 -18.53 27.59 -43.93
C ALA A 58 -19.17 26.27 -43.49
N GLN A 59 -19.63 25.47 -44.46
CA GLN A 59 -20.20 24.14 -44.16
C GLN A 59 -19.19 23.24 -43.43
N ILE A 60 -17.92 23.33 -43.79
CA ILE A 60 -16.84 22.53 -43.18
C ILE A 60 -16.68 22.82 -41.68
N ASP A 61 -16.91 24.07 -41.25
CA ASP A 61 -16.82 24.47 -39.83
C ASP A 61 -17.89 23.78 -38.99
N THR A 62 -19.09 23.59 -39.57
CA THR A 62 -20.16 22.83 -38.90
C THR A 62 -19.78 21.36 -38.70
N VAL A 63 -19.07 20.77 -39.66
CA VAL A 63 -18.58 19.38 -39.58
C VAL A 63 -17.49 19.28 -38.51
N GLN A 64 -16.55 20.23 -38.47
CA GLN A 64 -15.49 20.28 -37.47
C GLN A 64 -16.04 20.44 -36.04
N ALA A 65 -17.00 21.33 -35.85
CA ALA A 65 -17.67 21.52 -34.56
C ALA A 65 -18.45 20.26 -34.14
N LYS A 66 -19.10 19.58 -35.09
CA LYS A 66 -19.78 18.30 -34.84
C LYS A 66 -18.80 17.21 -34.41
N ILE A 67 -17.68 17.05 -35.10
CA ILE A 67 -16.62 16.08 -34.76
C ILE A 67 -16.12 16.35 -33.34
N THR A 68 -15.87 17.62 -33.00
CA THR A 68 -15.40 18.01 -31.66
C THR A 68 -16.42 17.65 -30.58
N TRP A 69 -17.72 17.93 -30.81
CA TRP A 69 -18.77 17.53 -29.87
C TRP A 69 -18.87 16.01 -29.70
N GLN A 70 -18.82 15.25 -30.80
CA GLN A 70 -18.82 13.79 -30.77
C GLN A 70 -17.61 13.23 -30.01
N GLN A 71 -16.42 13.82 -30.21
CA GLN A 71 -15.22 13.45 -29.47
C GLN A 71 -15.40 13.67 -27.96
N ARG A 72 -15.98 14.79 -27.53
CA ARG A 72 -16.27 15.03 -26.11
C ARG A 72 -17.29 14.03 -25.54
N ILE A 73 -18.27 13.59 -26.33
CA ILE A 73 -19.22 12.54 -25.91
C ILE A 73 -18.48 11.23 -25.64
N ILE A 74 -17.57 10.82 -26.54
CA ILE A 74 -16.79 9.58 -26.38
C ILE A 74 -15.93 9.66 -25.10
N GLU A 75 -15.19 10.75 -24.91
CA GLU A 75 -14.37 10.96 -23.70
C GLU A 75 -15.21 10.93 -22.41
N GLN A 76 -16.41 11.53 -22.43
CA GLN A 76 -17.32 11.51 -21.30
C GLN A 76 -17.83 10.10 -20.98
N GLN A 77 -18.09 9.27 -22.00
CA GLN A 77 -18.48 7.88 -21.82
C GLN A 77 -17.34 7.04 -21.22
N GLU A 78 -16.10 7.24 -21.68
CA GLU A 78 -14.92 6.59 -21.12
C GLU A 78 -14.71 6.98 -19.65
N ALA A 79 -14.82 8.27 -19.32
CA ALA A 79 -14.71 8.73 -17.94
C ALA A 79 -15.85 8.24 -17.04
N PHE A 80 -17.06 8.08 -17.59
CA PHE A 80 -18.17 7.47 -16.86
C PHE A 80 -17.93 6.00 -16.54
N LEU A 81 -17.39 5.25 -17.50
CA LEU A 81 -16.98 3.86 -17.28
C LEU A 81 -15.89 3.76 -16.21
N ASP A 82 -14.88 4.63 -16.27
CA ASP A 82 -13.82 4.67 -15.25
C ASP A 82 -14.35 5.03 -13.86
N TYR A 83 -15.27 5.99 -13.77
CA TYR A 83 -15.97 6.33 -12.51
C TYR A 83 -16.73 5.14 -11.92
N GLN A 84 -17.46 4.37 -12.75
CA GLN A 84 -18.14 3.16 -12.31
C GLN A 84 -17.14 2.09 -11.83
N ASN A 85 -16.09 1.83 -12.61
CA ASN A 85 -15.10 0.81 -12.30
C ASN A 85 -14.31 1.14 -11.02
N THR A 86 -13.91 2.39 -10.83
CA THR A 86 -13.26 2.86 -9.60
C THR A 86 -14.20 2.78 -8.39
N GLY A 87 -15.50 3.08 -8.59
CA GLY A 87 -16.55 2.90 -7.58
C GLY A 87 -16.68 1.44 -7.09
N ILE A 88 -16.62 0.47 -8.02
CA ILE A 88 -16.63 -0.97 -7.69
C ILE A 88 -15.35 -1.38 -6.96
N ARG A 89 -14.19 -0.82 -7.31
CA ARG A 89 -12.94 -1.16 -6.62
C ARG A 89 -12.92 -0.65 -5.19
N VAL A 90 -13.30 0.61 -4.97
CA VAL A 90 -13.31 1.20 -3.62
C VAL A 90 -14.37 0.55 -2.70
N SER A 91 -15.48 0.05 -3.26
CA SER A 91 -16.51 -0.65 -2.47
C SER A 91 -16.00 -1.94 -1.81
N THR A 92 -14.91 -2.53 -2.30
CA THR A 92 -14.21 -3.66 -1.65
C THR A 92 -13.80 -3.35 -0.20
N PHE A 93 -13.59 -2.07 0.12
CA PHE A 93 -13.19 -1.61 1.45
C PHE A 93 -14.35 -1.07 2.30
N LEU A 94 -15.59 -1.09 1.79
CA LEU A 94 -16.76 -0.59 2.48
C LEU A 94 -17.55 -1.74 3.11
N TRP A 95 -17.65 -1.72 4.43
CA TRP A 95 -18.34 -2.74 5.22
C TRP A 95 -19.19 -2.06 6.29
N ASP A 96 -20.41 -2.55 6.50
CA ASP A 96 -21.27 -2.06 7.57
C ASP A 96 -20.86 -2.62 8.95
N SER A 97 -21.51 -2.15 10.02
CA SER A 97 -21.26 -2.63 11.38
C SER A 97 -21.60 -4.11 11.60
N LEU A 98 -22.37 -4.71 10.68
CA LEU A 98 -22.76 -6.12 10.68
C LEU A 98 -21.85 -6.97 9.77
N SER A 99 -20.78 -6.37 9.21
CA SER A 99 -19.84 -7.00 8.28
C SER A 99 -20.46 -7.44 6.95
N ASN A 100 -21.48 -6.73 6.47
CA ASN A 100 -21.96 -6.87 5.11
C ASN A 100 -21.18 -5.91 4.18
N PRO A 101 -20.81 -6.37 2.97
CA PRO A 101 -20.20 -5.49 1.97
C PRO A 101 -21.20 -4.43 1.50
N LEU A 102 -20.73 -3.20 1.35
CA LEU A 102 -21.53 -2.07 0.89
C LEU A 102 -21.14 -1.68 -0.53
N SER A 103 -22.12 -1.56 -1.41
CA SER A 103 -21.92 -0.99 -2.75
C SER A 103 -21.92 0.55 -2.67
N LEU A 104 -20.99 1.17 -3.41
CA LEU A 104 -20.98 2.62 -3.54
C LEU A 104 -21.90 3.05 -4.68
N ASP A 105 -22.98 3.73 -4.33
CA ASP A 105 -23.95 4.24 -5.29
C ASP A 105 -23.39 5.46 -6.04
N LEU A 106 -23.67 5.56 -7.34
CA LEU A 106 -23.21 6.65 -8.21
C LEU A 106 -23.72 8.03 -7.79
N GLN A 107 -24.77 8.10 -6.96
CA GLN A 107 -25.25 9.36 -6.37
C GLN A 107 -24.29 9.94 -5.32
N TRP A 108 -23.34 9.15 -4.81
CA TRP A 108 -22.40 9.58 -3.80
C TRP A 108 -21.24 10.34 -4.45
N ALA A 109 -20.79 11.41 -3.81
CA ALA A 109 -19.70 12.23 -4.28
C ALA A 109 -18.55 12.23 -3.25
N PRO A 110 -17.29 12.18 -3.70
CA PRO A 110 -16.15 12.33 -2.81
C PRO A 110 -16.15 13.73 -2.17
N VAL A 111 -15.79 13.80 -0.90
CA VAL A 111 -15.64 15.06 -0.17
C VAL A 111 -14.47 15.83 -0.77
N ARG A 112 -14.71 17.08 -1.19
CA ARG A 112 -13.64 17.97 -1.67
C ARG A 112 -12.69 18.27 -0.52
N GLN A 113 -11.44 17.83 -0.63
CA GLN A 113 -10.44 18.14 0.38
C GLN A 113 -9.91 19.57 0.19
N PRO A 114 -9.88 20.38 1.27
CA PRO A 114 -9.63 21.81 1.14
C PRO A 114 -8.17 22.19 0.92
N GLU A 115 -7.17 21.40 1.35
CA GLU A 115 -5.76 21.80 1.23
C GLU A 115 -4.80 20.64 0.93
N PRO A 116 -3.77 20.86 0.08
CA PRO A 116 -2.67 19.92 -0.08
C PRO A 116 -1.91 19.75 1.24
N TRP A 117 -1.52 18.51 1.53
CA TRP A 117 -0.63 18.23 2.65
C TRP A 117 0.75 18.85 2.39
N MET A 118 1.27 19.62 3.36
CA MET A 118 2.64 20.15 3.33
C MET A 118 3.52 19.42 4.35
N MET A 119 4.66 18.89 3.90
CA MET A 119 5.66 18.33 4.80
C MET A 119 6.35 19.45 5.59
N THR A 120 6.52 19.26 6.89
CA THR A 120 7.28 20.17 7.75
C THR A 120 8.79 20.08 7.45
N VAL A 121 9.51 21.17 7.71
CA VAL A 121 10.98 21.21 7.61
C VAL A 121 11.57 20.16 8.55
N GLY A 122 12.41 19.26 8.03
CA GLY A 122 13.01 18.17 8.80
C GLY A 122 12.14 16.90 8.93
N GLY A 123 10.90 16.92 8.43
CA GLY A 123 9.98 15.78 8.50
C GLY A 123 10.53 14.50 7.86
N LEU A 124 11.31 14.63 6.77
CA LEU A 124 11.95 13.49 6.11
C LEU A 124 12.91 12.73 7.03
N GLN A 125 13.78 13.46 7.73
CA GLN A 125 14.77 12.85 8.62
C GLN A 125 14.10 12.19 9.83
N GLU A 126 13.03 12.82 10.34
CA GLU A 126 12.22 12.24 11.42
C GLU A 126 11.55 10.93 10.96
N LEU A 127 10.95 10.92 9.77
CA LEU A 127 10.34 9.72 9.18
C LEU A 127 11.37 8.62 8.93
N ALA A 128 12.56 8.97 8.45
CA ALA A 128 13.66 8.02 8.26
C ALA A 128 14.08 7.37 9.59
N ASN A 129 14.23 8.17 10.65
CA ASN A 129 14.56 7.66 11.99
C ASN A 129 13.45 6.77 12.54
N LYS A 130 12.19 7.17 12.39
CA LYS A 130 11.03 6.37 12.77
C LYS A 130 10.96 5.05 12.00
N ALA A 131 11.23 5.06 10.70
CA ALA A 131 11.22 3.86 9.87
C ALA A 131 12.29 2.85 10.33
N LYS A 132 13.51 3.29 10.64
CA LYS A 132 14.57 2.39 11.15
C LYS A 132 14.17 1.64 12.42
N ILE A 133 13.35 2.24 13.28
CA ILE A 133 12.94 1.66 14.57
C ILE A 133 11.64 0.84 14.42
N ASN A 134 10.68 1.37 13.68
CA ASN A 134 9.30 0.89 13.70
C ASN A 134 8.88 0.15 12.42
N HIS A 135 9.72 0.07 11.38
CA HIS A 135 9.31 -0.57 10.13
C HIS A 135 9.09 -2.08 10.35
N PRO A 136 7.90 -2.62 10.02
CA PRO A 136 7.56 -4.01 10.34
C PRO A 136 8.52 -5.06 9.77
N ASP A 137 9.05 -4.83 8.56
CA ASP A 137 10.01 -5.75 7.95
C ASP A 137 11.34 -5.80 8.70
N LEU A 138 11.82 -4.66 9.22
CA LEU A 138 13.05 -4.62 10.02
C LEU A 138 12.83 -5.31 11.37
N GLN A 139 11.68 -5.06 12.01
CA GLN A 139 11.33 -5.75 13.27
C GLN A 139 11.22 -7.25 13.09
N LYS A 140 10.65 -7.72 11.97
CA LYS A 140 10.58 -9.14 11.64
C LYS A 140 11.97 -9.77 11.49
N LEU A 141 12.88 -9.09 10.78
CA LEU A 141 14.25 -9.56 10.59
C LEU A 141 15.06 -9.55 11.89
N ASP A 142 14.88 -8.54 12.75
CA ASP A 142 15.51 -8.50 14.08
C ASP A 142 15.04 -9.66 14.97
N VAL A 143 13.74 -9.95 14.99
CA VAL A 143 13.20 -11.11 15.72
C VAL A 143 13.77 -12.43 15.17
N LYS A 144 13.88 -12.56 13.84
CA LYS A 144 14.49 -13.72 13.17
C LYS A 144 15.96 -13.88 13.56
N LEU A 145 16.73 -12.79 13.66
CA LEU A 145 18.12 -12.81 14.14
C LEU A 145 18.22 -13.29 15.60
N ARG A 146 17.35 -12.78 16.49
CA ARG A 146 17.31 -13.24 17.89
C ARG A 146 16.98 -14.73 17.99
N GLN A 147 16.05 -15.22 17.17
CA GLN A 147 15.73 -16.65 17.09
C GLN A 147 16.94 -17.48 16.61
N LEU A 148 17.61 -17.06 15.54
CA LEU A 148 18.79 -17.74 15.02
C LEU A 148 19.96 -17.73 16.03
N GLU A 149 20.07 -16.68 16.84
CA GLU A 149 21.07 -16.61 17.90
C GLU A 149 20.79 -17.60 19.04
N VAL A 150 19.51 -17.83 19.40
CA VAL A 150 19.11 -18.91 20.31
C VAL A 150 19.44 -20.28 19.69
N ASP A 151 19.12 -20.49 18.41
CA ASP A 151 19.46 -21.72 17.69
C ASP A 151 20.97 -21.97 17.63
N ARG A 152 21.76 -20.91 17.48
CA ARG A 152 23.22 -20.97 17.46
C ARG A 152 23.76 -21.40 18.82
N ARG A 153 23.21 -20.85 19.91
CA ARG A 153 23.57 -21.25 21.28
C ARG A 153 23.19 -22.70 21.54
N LEU A 154 21.97 -23.11 21.17
CA LEU A 154 21.53 -24.51 21.29
C LEU A 154 22.42 -25.47 20.49
N ALA A 155 22.78 -25.12 19.26
CA ALA A 155 23.70 -25.91 18.45
C ALA A 155 25.11 -26.01 19.06
N ALA A 156 25.56 -24.97 19.77
CA ALA A 156 26.80 -25.02 20.52
C ALA A 156 26.70 -25.90 21.78
N GLU A 157 25.54 -25.92 22.46
CA GLU A 157 25.29 -26.82 23.60
C GLU A 157 25.32 -28.29 23.19
N TYR A 158 24.85 -28.65 21.99
CA TYR A 158 24.94 -30.04 21.50
C TYR A 158 26.36 -30.55 21.26
N LEU A 159 27.38 -29.68 21.28
CA LEU A 159 28.79 -30.08 21.26
C LEU A 159 29.29 -30.52 22.64
N LYS A 160 28.54 -30.24 23.71
CA LYS A 160 28.89 -30.59 25.09
C LYS A 160 28.32 -31.97 25.47
N PRO A 161 28.93 -32.66 26.44
CA PRO A 161 28.38 -33.89 26.98
C PRO A 161 27.02 -33.67 27.64
N LYS A 162 26.16 -34.69 27.63
CA LYS A 162 24.88 -34.71 28.34
C LYS A 162 25.01 -35.51 29.63
N LEU A 163 24.51 -34.93 30.71
CA LEU A 163 24.42 -35.56 32.03
C LEU A 163 22.94 -35.65 32.40
N ASN A 164 22.41 -36.85 32.56
CA ASN A 164 21.05 -37.07 33.03
C ASN A 164 21.10 -37.67 34.43
N LEU A 165 20.34 -37.09 35.37
CA LEU A 165 20.10 -37.66 36.68
C LEU A 165 18.70 -38.26 36.69
N ASN A 166 18.64 -39.56 36.92
CA ASN A 166 17.39 -40.32 36.89
C ASN A 166 17.08 -40.83 38.30
N TYR A 167 15.84 -40.62 38.73
CA TYR A 167 15.30 -41.13 39.97
C TYR A 167 14.03 -41.93 39.69
N TYR A 168 14.03 -43.18 40.11
CA TYR A 168 12.88 -44.08 39.97
C TYR A 168 12.46 -44.56 41.35
N LEU A 169 11.18 -44.36 41.67
CA LEU A 169 10.52 -45.08 42.76
C LEU A 169 10.09 -46.43 42.21
N LEU A 170 10.63 -47.51 42.76
CA LEU A 170 10.30 -48.85 42.32
C LEU A 170 9.16 -49.37 43.18
N ASN A 171 8.13 -49.92 42.53
CA ASN A 171 7.02 -50.58 43.21
C ASN A 171 6.71 -51.86 42.44
N GLN A 172 7.14 -53.01 42.97
CA GLN A 172 6.86 -54.33 42.40
C GLN A 172 6.08 -55.16 43.42
N PRO A 173 4.73 -55.17 43.39
CA PRO A 173 3.98 -56.19 44.13
C PRO A 173 4.20 -57.55 43.46
N LEU A 174 4.95 -58.43 44.12
CA LEU A 174 5.27 -59.79 43.63
C LEU A 174 4.06 -60.76 43.71
N ASN A 175 2.92 -60.36 44.28
CA ASN A 175 1.73 -61.19 44.42
C ASN A 175 0.45 -60.53 43.84
N PRO A 176 -0.34 -61.25 43.02
CA PRO A 176 -1.60 -60.76 42.45
C PRO A 176 -2.80 -60.88 43.42
N GLU A 177 -2.57 -60.87 44.73
CA GLU A 177 -3.66 -60.78 45.71
C GLU A 177 -3.98 -59.33 46.05
N TRP A 178 -5.28 -59.02 46.05
CA TRP A 178 -5.91 -57.70 45.98
C TRP A 178 -5.69 -56.79 47.21
N ASN A 179 -4.65 -56.99 48.02
CA ASN A 179 -4.41 -56.21 49.23
C ASN A 179 -2.93 -56.08 49.65
N SER A 180 -2.04 -55.79 48.69
CA SER A 180 -0.70 -55.30 49.04
C SER A 180 -0.76 -53.77 49.23
N SER A 181 -0.53 -53.32 50.47
CA SER A 181 -0.39 -51.90 50.79
C SER A 181 0.77 -51.30 49.99
N LEU A 182 0.55 -50.14 49.36
CA LEU A 182 1.59 -49.33 48.70
C LEU A 182 2.70 -48.98 49.70
N GLN A 183 3.79 -49.77 49.72
CA GLN A 183 5.00 -49.47 50.48
C GLN A 183 5.91 -48.58 49.62
N LEU A 184 5.67 -47.27 49.67
CA LEU A 184 6.41 -46.27 48.89
C LEU A 184 7.81 -45.93 49.46
N ASN A 185 8.28 -46.65 50.48
CA ASN A 185 9.35 -46.15 51.35
C ASN A 185 10.70 -46.87 51.24
N GLU A 186 10.81 -48.00 50.54
CA GLU A 186 12.00 -48.85 50.67
C GLU A 186 12.78 -49.08 49.36
N ASP A 187 12.12 -49.02 48.20
CA ASP A 187 12.76 -49.31 46.91
C ASP A 187 12.88 -48.07 46.02
N TYR A 188 14.09 -47.54 45.89
CA TYR A 188 14.40 -46.45 44.95
C TYR A 188 15.68 -46.72 44.17
N LYS A 189 15.69 -46.29 42.90
CA LYS A 189 16.86 -46.38 42.01
C LYS A 189 17.29 -44.97 41.61
N LEU A 190 18.49 -44.59 42.01
CA LEU A 190 19.19 -43.41 41.52
C LEU A 190 20.18 -43.84 40.44
N GLY A 191 20.15 -43.18 39.28
CA GLY A 191 21.05 -43.41 38.16
C GLY A 191 21.62 -42.10 37.63
N VAL A 192 22.89 -42.09 37.25
CA VAL A 192 23.53 -40.97 36.57
C VAL A 192 24.02 -41.46 35.21
N ASP A 193 23.46 -40.89 34.14
CA ASP A 193 23.81 -41.23 32.77
C ASP A 193 24.64 -40.10 32.15
N PHE A 194 25.92 -40.40 31.88
CA PHE A 194 26.81 -39.50 31.16
C PHE A 194 27.00 -39.97 29.72
N SER A 195 26.69 -39.11 28.75
CA SER A 195 26.84 -39.44 27.32
C SER A 195 27.56 -38.32 26.56
N ILE A 196 28.57 -38.71 25.78
CA ILE A 196 29.28 -37.79 24.88
C ILE A 196 29.34 -38.39 23.46
N PRO A 197 28.85 -37.67 22.44
CA PRO A 197 28.98 -38.13 21.06
C PRO A 197 30.43 -38.00 20.58
N ILE A 198 31.01 -39.10 20.07
CA ILE A 198 32.40 -39.14 19.61
C ILE A 198 32.56 -38.38 18.27
N PHE A 199 31.60 -38.52 17.36
CA PHE A 199 31.62 -37.85 16.06
C PHE A 199 30.76 -36.59 16.05
N LEU A 200 31.39 -35.43 16.28
CA LEU A 200 30.71 -34.13 16.33
C LEU A 200 30.48 -33.47 14.95
N ARG A 201 30.77 -34.17 13.84
CA ARG A 201 30.69 -33.59 12.49
C ARG A 201 29.32 -33.02 12.14
N LYS A 202 28.24 -33.69 12.57
CA LYS A 202 26.85 -33.26 12.34
C LYS A 202 26.56 -31.96 13.09
N GLU A 203 26.88 -31.92 14.38
CA GLU A 203 26.64 -30.75 15.23
C GLU A 203 27.51 -29.55 14.83
N ARG A 204 28.78 -29.79 14.43
CA ARG A 204 29.66 -28.75 13.88
C ARG A 204 29.12 -28.17 12.56
N SER A 205 28.62 -29.03 11.67
CA SER A 205 27.98 -28.59 10.43
C SER A 205 26.73 -27.77 10.72
N LYS A 206 25.88 -28.22 11.66
CA LYS A 206 24.69 -27.48 12.09
C LYS A 206 25.05 -26.10 12.66
N LEU A 207 26.05 -26.00 13.53
CA LEU A 207 26.53 -24.73 14.07
C LEU A 207 27.07 -23.80 12.97
N ALA A 208 27.84 -24.33 12.02
CA ALA A 208 28.35 -23.55 10.88
C ALA A 208 27.21 -23.05 9.98
N GLN A 209 26.22 -23.90 9.69
CA GLN A 209 25.03 -23.51 8.93
C GLN A 209 24.23 -22.42 9.64
N THR A 210 24.02 -22.53 10.96
CA THR A 210 23.30 -21.49 11.71
C THR A 210 24.07 -20.16 11.71
N LYS A 211 25.41 -20.20 11.81
CA LYS A 211 26.25 -18.99 11.67
C LYS A 211 26.08 -18.32 10.30
N LEU A 212 26.09 -19.11 9.22
CA LEU A 212 25.85 -18.59 7.87
C LEU A 212 24.46 -17.96 7.75
N LYS A 213 23.42 -18.61 8.27
CA LYS A 213 22.05 -18.06 8.29
C LYS A 213 21.96 -16.72 9.04
N ILE A 214 22.69 -16.56 10.13
CA ILE A 214 22.77 -15.28 10.86
C ILE A 214 23.41 -14.23 9.96
N THR A 215 24.56 -14.52 9.36
CA THR A 215 25.24 -13.59 8.45
C THR A 215 24.36 -13.21 7.26
N ASP A 216 23.69 -14.18 6.63
CA ASP A 216 22.76 -13.93 5.53
C ASP A 216 21.60 -13.03 5.97
N THR A 217 21.02 -13.29 7.14
CA THR A 217 19.92 -12.48 7.69
C THR A 217 20.40 -11.07 8.09
N GLN A 218 21.67 -10.89 8.50
CA GLN A 218 22.25 -9.57 8.75
C GLN A 218 22.41 -8.77 7.45
N TYR A 219 22.83 -9.41 6.36
CA TYR A 219 22.85 -8.78 5.04
C TYR A 219 21.44 -8.46 4.55
N GLU A 220 20.47 -9.35 4.75
CA GLU A 220 19.04 -9.11 4.46
C GLU A 220 18.55 -7.87 5.21
N LEU A 221 18.83 -7.76 6.52
CA LEU A 221 18.47 -6.60 7.33
C LEU A 221 19.08 -5.30 6.79
N SER A 222 20.38 -5.29 6.48
CA SER A 222 21.06 -4.10 5.95
C SER A 222 20.54 -3.69 4.57
N LEU A 223 20.21 -4.66 3.71
CA LEU A 223 19.64 -4.39 2.40
C LEU A 223 18.23 -3.81 2.54
N THR A 224 17.36 -4.44 3.34
CA THR A 224 16.00 -3.98 3.57
C THR A 224 15.97 -2.58 4.20
N GLU A 225 16.86 -2.27 5.14
CA GLU A 225 16.98 -0.91 5.69
C GLU A 225 17.31 0.10 4.58
N ARG A 226 18.26 -0.25 3.71
CA ARG A 226 18.65 0.63 2.60
C ARG A 226 17.52 0.83 1.60
N GLU A 227 16.77 -0.22 1.26
CA GLU A 227 15.59 -0.15 0.40
C GLU A 227 14.54 0.80 0.97
N ILE A 228 14.19 0.64 2.25
CA ILE A 228 13.22 1.52 2.93
C ILE A 228 13.65 2.99 2.89
N ILE A 229 14.93 3.27 3.15
CA ILE A 229 15.44 4.65 3.13
C ILE A 229 15.46 5.23 1.70
N ASN A 230 15.83 4.42 0.71
CA ASN A 230 15.81 4.85 -0.69
C ASN A 230 14.38 5.12 -1.16
N ASP A 231 13.42 4.27 -0.82
CA ASP A 231 12.01 4.43 -1.16
C ASP A 231 11.40 5.69 -0.52
N LEU A 232 11.76 5.95 0.74
CA LEU A 232 11.36 7.16 1.46
C LEU A 232 11.93 8.42 0.78
N ASN A 233 13.21 8.42 0.40
CA ASN A 233 13.83 9.54 -0.31
C ASN A 233 13.22 9.75 -1.71
N SER A 234 12.98 8.66 -2.45
CA SER A 234 12.36 8.71 -3.78
C SER A 234 10.94 9.27 -3.72
N THR A 235 10.14 8.76 -2.78
CA THR A 235 8.75 9.22 -2.55
C THR A 235 8.72 10.69 -2.12
N TYR A 236 9.67 11.12 -1.29
CA TYR A 236 9.80 12.53 -0.91
C TYR A 236 10.13 13.43 -2.10
N ASN A 237 11.10 13.05 -2.93
CA ASN A 237 11.45 13.80 -4.13
C ASN A 237 10.24 13.93 -5.08
N GLN A 238 9.48 12.85 -5.25
CA GLN A 238 8.23 12.87 -6.02
C GLN A 238 7.22 13.84 -5.43
N LEU A 239 7.02 13.82 -4.11
CA LEU A 239 6.07 14.70 -3.41
C LEU A 239 6.43 16.17 -3.57
N VAL A 240 7.71 16.53 -3.38
CA VAL A 240 8.20 17.92 -3.56
C VAL A 240 7.99 18.39 -5.00
N ASN A 241 8.29 17.52 -5.97
CA ASN A 241 8.09 17.83 -7.38
C ASN A 241 6.59 18.01 -7.71
N ILE A 242 5.72 17.12 -7.24
CA ILE A 242 4.27 17.22 -7.43
C ILE A 242 3.73 18.52 -6.84
N GLN A 243 4.20 18.94 -5.66
CA GLN A 243 3.79 20.21 -5.07
C GLN A 243 4.15 21.41 -5.96
N SER A 244 5.34 21.39 -6.57
CA SER A 244 5.75 22.41 -7.54
C SER A 244 4.87 22.40 -8.80
N ILE A 245 4.57 21.22 -9.34
CA ILE A 245 3.68 21.06 -10.50
C ILE A 245 2.27 21.58 -10.18
N VAL A 246 1.72 21.27 -9.01
CA VAL A 246 0.39 21.74 -8.60
C VAL A 246 0.34 23.27 -8.52
N ASN A 247 1.38 23.91 -8.00
CA ASN A 247 1.46 25.38 -7.97
C ASN A 247 1.51 25.96 -9.39
N GLN A 248 2.34 25.41 -10.28
CA GLN A 248 2.41 25.84 -11.68
C GLN A 248 1.07 25.63 -12.41
N GLN A 249 0.37 24.53 -12.15
CA GLN A 249 -0.95 24.28 -12.73
C GLN A 249 -2.01 25.27 -12.24
N ARG A 250 -1.96 25.69 -10.97
CA ARG A 250 -2.85 26.74 -10.45
C ARG A 250 -2.63 28.08 -11.16
N ASP A 251 -1.37 28.46 -11.36
CA ASP A 251 -1.03 29.67 -12.11
C ASP A 251 -1.50 29.57 -13.57
N MET A 252 -1.32 28.39 -14.18
CA MET A 252 -1.79 28.11 -15.54
C MET A 252 -3.31 28.20 -15.66
N ILE A 253 -4.08 27.74 -14.67
CA ILE A 253 -5.54 27.88 -14.62
C ILE A 253 -5.93 29.37 -14.60
N ALA A 254 -5.29 30.19 -13.75
CA ALA A 254 -5.55 31.62 -13.70
C ALA A 254 -5.26 32.32 -15.04
N ASN A 255 -4.18 31.92 -15.72
CA ASN A 255 -3.86 32.44 -17.06
C ASN A 255 -4.89 32.01 -18.12
N TYR A 256 -5.35 30.76 -18.10
CA TYR A 256 -6.39 30.30 -19.03
C TYR A 256 -7.73 31.00 -18.80
N GLU A 257 -8.09 31.30 -17.56
CA GLU A 257 -9.29 32.07 -17.24
C GLU A 257 -9.20 33.50 -17.78
N GLN A 258 -8.04 34.16 -17.67
CA GLN A 258 -7.81 35.47 -18.27
C GLN A 258 -7.91 35.42 -19.79
N LEU A 259 -7.28 34.44 -20.44
CA LEU A 259 -7.36 34.26 -21.89
C LEU A 259 -8.81 34.03 -22.34
N LEU A 260 -9.55 33.16 -21.64
CA LEU A 260 -10.95 32.89 -21.94
C LEU A 260 -11.81 34.16 -21.85
N ASN A 261 -11.61 34.97 -20.81
CA ASN A 261 -12.35 36.23 -20.65
C ASN A 261 -12.02 37.23 -21.77
N ALA A 262 -10.76 37.33 -22.19
CA ALA A 262 -10.35 38.17 -23.30
C ALA A 262 -10.96 37.69 -24.64
N GLU A 263 -10.94 36.39 -24.90
CA GLU A 263 -11.56 35.82 -26.12
C GLU A 263 -13.08 36.02 -26.15
N LEU A 264 -13.76 35.89 -25.01
CA LEU A 264 -15.20 36.17 -24.93
C LEU A 264 -15.51 37.65 -25.22
N LEU A 265 -14.66 38.58 -24.80
CA LEU A 265 -14.79 40.01 -25.11
C LEU A 265 -14.56 40.27 -26.61
N ASN A 266 -13.49 39.71 -27.19
CA ASN A 266 -13.21 39.83 -28.62
C ASN A 266 -14.35 39.26 -29.47
N LEU A 267 -14.96 38.16 -29.01
CA LEU A 267 -16.11 37.55 -29.66
C LEU A 267 -17.33 38.48 -29.65
N GLN A 268 -17.61 39.14 -28.52
CA GLN A 268 -18.69 40.13 -28.44
C GLN A 268 -18.46 41.34 -29.35
N GLN A 269 -17.20 41.68 -29.63
CA GLN A 269 -16.82 42.79 -30.49
C GLN A 269 -16.69 42.40 -31.97
N GLY A 270 -16.85 41.11 -32.31
CA GLY A 270 -16.73 40.60 -33.68
C GLY A 270 -15.29 40.42 -34.18
N GLU A 271 -14.30 40.59 -33.30
CA GLU A 271 -12.87 40.49 -33.62
C GLU A 271 -12.28 39.09 -33.33
N SER A 272 -13.08 38.15 -32.81
CA SER A 272 -12.57 36.82 -32.48
C SER A 272 -12.17 36.00 -33.72
N ASP A 273 -10.99 35.39 -33.63
CA ASP A 273 -10.41 34.48 -34.64
C ASP A 273 -10.83 33.02 -34.39
N LEU A 274 -11.58 32.75 -33.31
CA LEU A 274 -11.95 31.41 -32.82
C LEU A 274 -12.88 30.63 -33.77
N PHE A 275 -13.46 31.33 -34.76
CA PHE A 275 -14.29 30.77 -35.83
C PHE A 275 -13.70 30.96 -37.24
N LYS A 276 -12.50 31.55 -37.36
CA LYS A 276 -11.90 31.94 -38.65
C LYS A 276 -10.73 31.04 -39.10
N ARG A 277 -10.45 29.95 -38.38
CA ARG A 277 -9.43 28.95 -38.76
C ARG A 277 -9.90 27.53 -38.55
#